data_AF-A0A242CCZ1-F1
#
_entry.id   AF-A0A242CCZ1-F1
#
_cell.length_a   1.000
_cell.length_b   1.000
_cell.length_c   1.000
_cell.angle_alpha   90.00
_cell.angle_beta   90.00
_cell.angle_gamma   90.00
#
_symmetry.space_group_name_H-M   'P 1'
#
loop_
_entity.id
_entity.type
_entity.pdbx_description
1 polymer ?
#
loop_
_entity_poly.entity_id
_entity_poly.type
_entity_poly.pdbx_seq_one_letter_code
_entity_poly.pdbx_strand_id
1 'polypeptide(L)'
;MEILDWLFIGLLSFAILCFVLMLIFLTVLVLTGKKLEQLRTKRPKHKLKVKKWKKACRRLIKKRNQQIRYVIFFLLIGIVGVSGAFYSRYYQATNLGKRDSDALIQGYFLIDGIEEQLNQVQEADNPKKIQGTLYDLSARLASYGAHSANGRLSEEGQKKLNRLYSNMKELGVNLGSQTLESLSNPETLKSYKSDVKTAQGNQKKVLKYFRINEASLKRNK
;
A
#
# COMPACT_ATOMS: atom_id res chain seq x y z
N MET A 1 6.17 -11.63 -3.79
CA MET A 1 5.33 -11.32 -2.61
C MET A 1 6.08 -10.28 -1.81
N GLU A 2 5.52 -9.09 -1.64
CA GLU A 2 6.18 -8.05 -0.83
C GLU A 2 6.15 -8.47 0.65
N ILE A 3 7.12 -8.00 1.44
CA ILE A 3 7.22 -8.27 2.89
C ILE A 3 5.89 -7.94 3.61
N LEU A 4 5.19 -6.92 3.14
CA LEU A 4 3.89 -6.50 3.64
C LEU A 4 2.79 -7.56 3.44
N ASP A 5 2.84 -8.38 2.38
CA ASP A 5 1.88 -9.46 2.16
C ASP A 5 2.04 -10.55 3.23
N TRP A 6 3.29 -10.89 3.55
CA TRP A 6 3.61 -11.86 4.61
C TRP A 6 3.20 -11.34 5.99
N LEU A 7 3.43 -10.05 6.25
CA LEU A 7 2.97 -9.41 7.48
C LEU A 7 1.45 -9.41 7.59
N PHE A 8 0.73 -9.09 6.52
CA PHE A 8 -0.73 -9.14 6.49
C PHE A 8 -1.25 -10.54 6.85
N ILE A 9 -0.78 -11.56 6.14
CA ILE A 9 -1.20 -12.95 6.35
C ILE A 9 -0.84 -13.43 7.76
N GLY A 10 0.38 -13.12 8.22
CA GLY A 10 0.87 -13.51 9.55
C GLY A 10 0.05 -12.88 10.67
N LEU A 11 -0.18 -11.56 10.60
CA LEU A 11 -0.96 -10.83 11.61
C LEU A 11 -2.42 -11.27 11.63
N LEU A 12 -3.03 -11.48 10.46
CA LEU A 12 -4.41 -11.93 10.37
C LEU A 12 -4.58 -13.36 10.90
N SER A 13 -3.67 -14.27 10.55
CA SER A 13 -3.69 -15.65 11.04
C SER A 13 -3.48 -15.71 12.55
N PHE A 14 -2.55 -14.92 13.08
CA PHE A 14 -2.31 -14.79 14.51
C PHE A 14 -3.51 -14.20 15.25
N ALA A 15 -4.19 -13.20 14.66
CA ALA A 15 -5.40 -12.64 15.23
C ALA A 15 -6.52 -13.68 15.31
N ILE A 16 -6.73 -14.48 14.25
CA ILE A 16 -7.71 -15.58 14.24
C ILE A 16 -7.40 -16.58 15.38
N LEU A 17 -6.14 -16.97 15.54
CA LEU A 17 -5.71 -17.85 16.63
C LEU A 17 -6.03 -17.24 18.01
N CYS A 18 -5.77 -15.95 18.21
CA CYS A 18 -6.12 -15.25 19.44
C CYS A 18 -7.63 -15.26 19.71
N PHE A 19 -8.46 -15.05 18.68
CA PHE A 19 -9.91 -15.13 18.82
C PHE A 19 -10.40 -16.54 19.19
N VAL A 20 -9.82 -17.59 18.60
CA VAL A 20 -10.14 -18.97 18.97
C VAL A 20 -9.78 -19.24 20.43
N LEU A 21 -8.58 -18.84 20.87
CA LEU A 21 -8.17 -19.00 22.27
C LEU A 21 -9.08 -18.20 23.22
N MET A 22 -9.44 -16.97 22.86
CA MET A 22 -10.39 -16.15 23.61
C MET A 22 -11.73 -16.88 23.79
N LEU A 23 -12.29 -17.48 22.73
CA LEU A 23 -13.53 -18.24 22.80
C LEU A 23 -13.42 -19.45 23.74
N ILE A 24 -12.32 -20.19 23.67
CA ILE A 24 -12.05 -21.32 24.58
C ILE A 24 -12.03 -20.83 26.04
N PHE A 25 -11.30 -19.76 26.34
CA PHE A 25 -11.25 -19.21 27.70
C PHE A 25 -12.60 -18.67 28.17
N LEU A 26 -13.41 -18.13 27.25
CA LEU A 26 -14.76 -17.67 27.54
C LEU A 26 -15.69 -18.84 27.88
N THR A 27 -15.64 -19.96 27.14
CA THR A 27 -16.39 -21.18 27.49
C THR A 27 -15.96 -21.72 28.86
N VAL A 28 -14.66 -21.80 29.13
CA VAL A 28 -14.13 -22.26 30.42
C VAL A 28 -14.52 -21.31 31.56
N LEU A 29 -14.60 -20.00 31.30
CA LEU A 29 -15.08 -18.99 32.25
C LEU A 29 -16.54 -19.24 32.64
N VAL A 30 -17.41 -19.49 31.66
CA VAL A 30 -18.83 -19.81 31.89
C VAL A 30 -18.98 -21.09 32.71
N LEU A 31 -18.24 -22.15 32.35
CA LEU A 31 -18.25 -23.42 33.08
C LEU A 31 -17.76 -23.24 34.53
N THR A 32 -16.73 -22.43 34.75
CA THR A 32 -16.21 -22.12 36.09
C THR A 32 -17.20 -21.28 36.90
N GLY A 33 -17.93 -20.37 36.25
CA GLY A 33 -19.04 -19.63 36.84
C GLY A 33 -20.16 -20.54 37.34
N LYS A 34 -20.66 -21.44 36.48
CA LYS A 34 -21.67 -22.45 36.86
C LYS A 34 -21.21 -23.32 38.04
N LYS A 35 -19.95 -23.78 38.03
CA LYS A 35 -19.37 -24.55 39.15
C LYS A 35 -19.31 -23.75 40.45
N LEU A 36 -19.00 -22.45 40.37
CA LEU A 36 -18.97 -21.57 41.54
C LEU A 36 -20.38 -21.34 42.11
N GLU A 37 -21.38 -21.16 41.26
CA GLU A 37 -22.79 -21.02 41.68
C GLU A 37 -23.33 -22.28 42.35
N GLN A 38 -23.07 -23.45 41.75
CA GLN A 38 -23.42 -24.75 42.35
C GLN A 38 -22.75 -24.96 43.71
N LEU A 39 -21.49 -24.53 43.84
CA LEU A 39 -20.78 -24.61 45.12
C LEU A 39 -21.37 -23.62 46.14
N ARG A 40 -21.80 -22.43 45.72
CA ARG A 40 -22.42 -21.41 46.58
C ARG A 40 -23.77 -21.84 47.13
N THR A 41 -24.60 -22.50 46.32
CA THR A 41 -25.89 -23.06 46.76
C THR A 41 -25.73 -24.19 47.77
N LYS A 42 -24.70 -25.05 47.63
CA LYS A 42 -24.42 -26.17 48.56
C LYS A 42 -23.63 -25.75 49.82
N ARG A 43 -23.99 -24.62 50.45
CA ARG A 43 -23.28 -24.09 51.62
C ARG A 43 -23.41 -25.04 52.85
N PRO A 44 -22.30 -25.56 53.42
CA PRO A 44 -22.38 -26.45 54.58
C PRO A 44 -22.63 -25.68 55.89
N LYS A 45 -23.39 -26.28 56.82
CA LYS A 45 -23.70 -25.71 58.15
C LYS A 45 -22.59 -25.93 59.20
N HIS A 46 -21.76 -26.97 59.07
CA HIS A 46 -20.74 -27.35 60.06
C HIS A 46 -19.43 -26.54 59.95
N LYS A 47 -18.91 -26.00 61.07
CA LYS A 47 -17.73 -25.09 61.13
C LYS A 47 -16.49 -25.63 60.37
N LEU A 48 -16.12 -26.91 60.54
CA LEU A 48 -14.97 -27.52 59.85
C LEU A 48 -15.17 -27.61 58.32
N LYS A 49 -16.40 -27.90 57.87
CA LYS A 49 -16.75 -28.01 56.44
C LYS A 49 -16.83 -26.63 55.79
N VAL A 50 -17.22 -25.59 56.54
CA VAL A 50 -17.21 -24.18 56.09
C VAL A 50 -15.81 -23.71 55.70
N LYS A 51 -14.76 -24.09 56.46
CA LYS A 51 -13.38 -23.69 56.13
C LYS A 51 -12.89 -24.29 54.79
N LYS A 52 -13.20 -25.58 54.55
CA LYS A 52 -12.90 -26.26 53.27
C LYS A 52 -13.69 -25.65 52.11
N TRP A 53 -14.99 -25.37 52.31
CA TRP A 53 -15.84 -24.71 51.34
C TRP A 53 -15.34 -23.31 50.97
N LYS A 54 -14.98 -22.47 51.96
CA LYS A 54 -14.40 -21.13 51.71
C LYS A 54 -13.11 -21.22 50.89
N LYS A 55 -12.23 -22.20 51.16
CA LYS A 55 -11.01 -22.42 50.36
C LYS A 55 -11.35 -22.81 48.91
N ALA A 56 -12.32 -23.71 48.70
CA ALA A 56 -12.75 -24.11 47.36
C ALA A 56 -13.36 -22.94 46.56
N CYS A 57 -14.24 -22.14 47.19
CA CYS A 57 -14.78 -20.92 46.60
C CYS A 57 -13.67 -19.93 46.22
N ARG A 58 -12.70 -19.67 47.12
CA ARG A 58 -11.56 -18.78 46.84
C ARG A 58 -10.71 -19.28 45.67
N ARG A 59 -10.48 -20.59 45.56
CA ARG A 59 -9.76 -21.19 44.42
C ARG A 59 -10.50 -20.98 43.10
N LEU A 60 -11.81 -21.23 43.06
CA LEU A 60 -12.63 -21.01 41.86
C LEU A 60 -12.72 -19.53 41.48
N ILE A 61 -12.84 -18.62 42.45
CA ILE A 61 -12.81 -17.16 42.21
C ILE A 61 -11.47 -16.74 41.61
N LYS A 62 -10.34 -17.22 42.17
CA LYS A 62 -9.01 -16.93 41.59
C LYS A 62 -8.89 -17.46 40.16
N LYS A 63 -9.38 -18.68 39.90
CA LYS A 63 -9.38 -19.30 38.56
C LYS A 63 -10.23 -18.48 37.57
N ARG A 64 -11.41 -18.04 37.99
CA ARG A 64 -12.31 -17.17 37.21
C ARG A 64 -11.62 -15.84 36.87
N ASN A 65 -11.01 -15.18 37.85
CA ASN A 65 -10.31 -13.91 37.63
C ASN A 65 -9.12 -14.07 36.67
N GLN A 66 -8.39 -15.19 36.75
CA GLN A 66 -7.32 -15.51 35.82
C GLN A 66 -7.86 -15.75 34.39
N GLN A 67 -8.97 -16.48 34.25
CA GLN A 67 -9.63 -16.68 32.96
C GLN A 67 -10.10 -15.36 32.34
N ILE A 68 -10.66 -14.44 33.14
CA ILE A 68 -11.02 -13.09 32.69
C ILE A 68 -9.79 -12.35 32.14
N ARG A 69 -8.65 -12.41 32.85
CA ARG A 69 -7.40 -11.80 32.37
C ARG A 69 -6.96 -12.38 31.04
N TYR A 70 -7.05 -13.70 30.85
CA TYR A 70 -6.72 -14.33 29.56
C TYR A 70 -7.68 -13.91 28.45
N VAL A 71 -8.99 -13.87 28.71
CA VAL A 71 -9.97 -13.37 27.72
C VAL A 71 -9.63 -11.95 27.29
N ILE A 72 -9.38 -11.05 28.25
CA ILE A 72 -9.02 -9.66 27.95
C ILE A 72 -7.68 -9.59 27.19
N PHE A 73 -6.68 -10.37 27.60
CA PHE A 73 -5.37 -10.41 26.95
C PHE A 73 -5.46 -10.84 25.49
N PHE A 74 -6.13 -11.97 25.20
CA PHE A 74 -6.29 -12.45 23.83
C PHE A 74 -7.19 -11.56 22.99
N LEU A 75 -8.20 -10.92 23.60
CA LEU A 75 -9.02 -9.92 22.91
C LEU A 75 -8.18 -8.71 22.48
N LEU A 76 -7.38 -8.13 23.39
CA LEU A 76 -6.55 -6.96 23.09
C LEU A 76 -5.51 -7.28 22.02
N ILE A 77 -4.81 -8.42 22.15
CA ILE A 77 -3.82 -8.85 21.15
C ILE A 77 -4.48 -9.15 19.81
N GLY A 78 -5.66 -9.77 19.81
CA GLY A 78 -6.44 -10.01 18.60
C GLY A 78 -6.80 -8.70 17.89
N ILE A 79 -7.27 -7.69 18.63
CA ILE A 79 -7.58 -6.36 18.09
C ILE A 79 -6.34 -5.70 17.48
N VAL A 80 -5.19 -5.76 18.17
CA VAL A 80 -3.93 -5.22 17.65
C VAL A 80 -3.51 -5.95 16.36
N GLY A 81 -3.63 -7.28 16.32
CA GLY A 81 -3.32 -8.08 15.14
C GLY A 81 -4.21 -7.74 13.95
N VAL A 82 -5.54 -7.65 14.15
CA VAL A 82 -6.48 -7.22 13.10
C VAL A 82 -6.14 -5.79 12.63
N SER A 83 -5.96 -4.86 13.56
CA SER A 83 -5.65 -3.47 13.23
C SER A 83 -4.35 -3.35 12.43
N GLY A 84 -3.32 -4.09 12.83
CA GLY A 84 -2.04 -4.14 12.11
C GLY A 84 -2.16 -4.74 10.71
N ALA A 85 -2.95 -5.81 10.55
CA ALA A 85 -3.22 -6.40 9.23
C ALA A 85 -3.94 -5.39 8.32
N PHE A 86 -5.04 -4.78 8.79
CA PHE A 86 -5.78 -3.78 8.00
C PHE A 86 -4.92 -2.56 7.69
N TYR A 87 -4.08 -2.10 8.63
CA TYR A 87 -3.14 -1.02 8.38
C TYR A 87 -2.12 -1.39 7.29
N SER A 88 -1.55 -2.59 7.34
CA SER A 88 -0.63 -3.08 6.30
C SER A 88 -1.31 -3.08 4.92
N ARG A 89 -2.55 -3.57 4.85
CA ARG A 89 -3.33 -3.56 3.60
C ARG A 89 -3.64 -2.14 3.11
N TYR A 90 -4.03 -1.25 4.02
CA TYR A 90 -4.28 0.15 3.71
C TYR A 90 -3.02 0.85 3.19
N TYR A 91 -1.87 0.56 3.80
CA TYR A 91 -0.59 1.09 3.36
C TYR A 91 -0.24 0.63 1.94
N GLN A 92 -0.38 -0.67 1.64
CA GLN A 92 -0.20 -1.19 0.28
C GLN A 92 -1.17 -0.56 -0.73
N ALA A 93 -2.40 -0.23 -0.32
CA ALA A 93 -3.39 0.36 -1.21
C ALA A 93 -3.09 1.83 -1.55
N THR A 94 -2.34 2.53 -0.70
CA THR A 94 -2.12 3.98 -0.79
C THR A 94 -0.69 4.37 -1.15
N ASN A 95 0.26 3.43 -1.15
CA ASN A 95 1.66 3.66 -1.48
C ASN A 95 2.06 2.85 -2.71
N LEU A 96 2.96 3.41 -3.51
CA LEU A 96 3.48 2.74 -4.69
C LEU A 96 4.39 1.58 -4.28
N GLY A 97 4.17 0.42 -4.89
CA GLY A 97 5.13 -0.69 -4.83
C GLY A 97 6.39 -0.34 -5.62
N LYS A 98 7.47 -1.10 -5.39
CA LYS A 98 8.78 -0.82 -5.98
C LYS A 98 8.74 -0.65 -7.50
N ARG A 99 8.10 -1.59 -8.21
CA ARG A 99 7.99 -1.58 -9.68
C ARG A 99 7.30 -0.30 -10.19
N ASP A 100 6.19 0.08 -9.56
CA ASP A 100 5.41 1.23 -10.00
C ASP A 100 6.13 2.55 -9.64
N SER A 101 6.87 2.57 -8.52
CA SER A 101 7.77 3.66 -8.15
C SER A 101 8.89 3.82 -9.18
N ASP A 102 9.60 2.74 -9.53
CA ASP A 102 10.69 2.76 -10.51
C ASP A 102 10.18 3.25 -11.88
N ALA A 103 9.02 2.74 -12.32
CA ALA A 103 8.39 3.18 -13.56
C ALA A 103 8.01 4.68 -13.52
N LEU A 104 7.50 5.18 -12.40
CA LEU A 104 7.16 6.60 -12.24
C LEU A 104 8.39 7.51 -12.29
N ILE A 105 9.50 7.07 -11.68
CA ILE A 105 10.78 7.80 -11.67
C ILE A 105 11.40 7.81 -13.06
N GLN A 106 11.48 6.65 -13.72
CA GLN A 106 11.98 6.57 -15.09
C GLN A 106 11.15 7.44 -16.03
N GLY A 107 9.83 7.42 -15.88
CA GLY A 107 8.92 8.25 -16.67
C GLY A 107 9.16 9.74 -16.50
N TYR A 108 9.51 10.17 -15.28
CA TYR A 108 9.85 11.55 -14.96
C TYR A 108 11.05 12.02 -15.79
N PHE A 109 12.12 11.25 -15.77
CA PHE A 109 13.33 11.57 -16.51
C PHE A 109 13.16 11.47 -18.02
N LEU A 110 12.34 10.54 -18.52
CA LEU A 110 12.04 10.45 -19.95
C LEU A 110 11.29 11.69 -20.45
N ILE A 111 10.26 12.14 -19.72
CA ILE A 111 9.49 13.33 -20.10
C ILE A 111 10.36 14.59 -20.03
N ASP A 112 11.16 14.75 -18.97
CA ASP A 112 12.09 15.88 -18.84
C ASP A 112 13.17 15.87 -19.93
N GLY A 113 13.71 14.68 -20.27
CA GLY A 113 14.67 14.54 -21.37
C GLY A 113 14.07 14.90 -22.73
N ILE A 114 12.81 14.51 -22.98
CA ILE A 114 12.08 14.91 -24.19
C ILE A 114 11.92 16.43 -24.25
N GLU A 115 11.56 17.07 -23.13
CA GLU A 115 11.46 18.54 -23.06
C GLU A 115 12.79 19.20 -23.44
N GLU A 116 13.89 18.73 -22.85
CA GLU A 116 15.24 19.23 -23.14
C GLU A 116 15.60 19.10 -24.62
N GLN A 117 15.35 17.94 -25.22
CA GLN A 117 15.61 17.72 -26.64
C GLN A 117 14.74 18.60 -27.55
N LEU A 118 13.44 18.76 -27.25
CA LEU A 118 12.55 19.65 -28.02
C LEU A 118 12.94 21.13 -27.92
N ASN A 119 13.58 21.54 -26.83
CA ASN A 119 14.10 22.91 -26.70
C ASN A 119 15.35 23.15 -27.55
N GLN A 120 16.14 22.11 -27.81
CA GLN A 120 17.38 22.20 -28.58
C GLN A 120 17.16 22.05 -30.11
N VAL A 121 15.98 21.63 -30.57
CA VAL A 121 15.69 21.38 -32.00
C VAL A 121 16.02 22.57 -32.91
N GLN A 122 15.80 23.81 -32.45
CA GLN A 122 16.03 25.02 -33.26
C GLN A 122 17.45 25.58 -33.17
N GLU A 123 18.22 25.20 -32.14
CA GLU A 123 19.50 25.82 -31.80
C GLU A 123 20.71 24.90 -32.06
N ALA A 124 20.48 23.66 -32.46
CA ALA A 124 21.52 22.64 -32.45
C ALA A 124 22.33 22.52 -33.74
N ASP A 125 23.65 22.51 -33.57
CA ASP A 125 24.63 22.24 -34.63
C ASP A 125 24.55 20.80 -35.18
N ASN A 126 23.88 19.87 -34.49
CA ASN A 126 23.70 18.48 -34.94
C ASN A 126 22.26 17.97 -34.80
N PRO A 127 21.37 18.33 -35.74
CA PRO A 127 19.95 17.98 -35.68
C PRO A 127 19.69 16.46 -35.72
N LYS A 128 20.52 15.69 -36.45
CA LYS A 128 20.39 14.23 -36.54
C LYS A 128 20.59 13.54 -35.19
N LYS A 129 21.53 14.04 -34.36
CA LYS A 129 21.76 13.51 -33.02
C LYS A 129 20.55 13.76 -32.10
N ILE A 130 19.94 14.94 -32.19
CA ILE A 130 18.72 15.27 -31.44
C ILE A 130 17.58 14.35 -31.87
N GLN A 131 17.37 14.16 -33.17
CA GLN A 131 16.34 13.27 -33.67
C GLN A 131 16.52 11.83 -33.15
N GLY A 132 17.73 11.29 -33.20
CA GLY A 132 18.03 9.95 -32.67
C GLY A 132 17.78 9.83 -31.16
N THR A 133 18.14 10.86 -30.40
CA THR A 133 17.91 10.89 -28.94
C THR A 133 16.41 11.01 -28.62
N LEU A 134 15.70 11.89 -29.32
CA LEU A 134 14.25 12.06 -29.19
C LEU A 134 13.53 10.75 -29.54
N TYR A 135 13.97 10.05 -30.60
CA TYR A 135 13.44 8.75 -30.97
C TYR A 135 13.64 7.70 -29.86
N ASP A 136 14.84 7.57 -29.30
CA ASP A 136 15.11 6.61 -28.20
C ASP A 136 14.26 6.92 -26.96
N LEU A 137 14.20 8.18 -26.55
CA LEU A 137 13.37 8.60 -25.40
C LEU A 137 11.89 8.34 -25.66
N SER A 138 11.41 8.64 -26.86
CA SER A 138 10.01 8.43 -27.27
C SER A 138 9.66 6.95 -27.35
N ALA A 139 10.56 6.11 -27.86
CA ALA A 139 10.37 4.65 -27.91
C ALA A 139 10.28 4.04 -26.51
N ARG A 140 11.14 4.47 -25.58
CA ARG A 140 11.06 4.07 -24.17
C ARG A 140 9.75 4.52 -23.53
N LEU A 141 9.30 5.74 -23.82
CA LEU A 141 8.02 6.26 -23.32
C LEU A 141 6.82 5.49 -23.89
N ALA A 142 6.85 5.13 -25.18
CA ALA A 142 5.85 4.30 -25.84
C ALA A 142 5.69 2.92 -25.17
N SER A 143 6.78 2.35 -24.65
CA SER A 143 6.77 1.06 -23.94
C SER A 143 5.94 1.06 -22.65
N TYR A 144 5.57 2.23 -22.12
CA TYR A 144 4.68 2.35 -20.96
C TYR A 144 3.27 1.80 -21.23
N GLY A 145 2.89 1.59 -22.49
CA GLY A 145 1.66 0.88 -22.83
C GLY A 145 1.59 -0.57 -22.31
N ALA A 146 2.75 -1.20 -22.04
CA ALA A 146 2.83 -2.52 -21.44
C ALA A 146 2.79 -2.50 -19.90
N HIS A 147 2.87 -1.31 -19.29
CA HIS A 147 2.80 -1.17 -17.84
C HIS A 147 1.35 -1.13 -17.38
N SER A 148 1.09 -1.80 -16.27
CA SER A 148 -0.19 -1.75 -15.55
C SER A 148 0.08 -1.47 -14.08
N ALA A 149 -0.78 -0.68 -13.44
CA ALA A 149 -0.69 -0.41 -12.02
C ALA A 149 -0.76 -1.70 -11.20
N ASN A 150 -0.05 -1.73 -10.07
CA ASN A 150 -0.12 -2.85 -9.14
C ASN A 150 -1.56 -3.02 -8.62
N GLY A 151 -2.13 -4.22 -8.78
CA GLY A 151 -3.50 -4.53 -8.38
C GLY A 151 -3.75 -4.43 -6.86
N ARG A 152 -2.71 -4.24 -6.04
CA ARG A 152 -2.85 -3.96 -4.60
C ARG A 152 -3.25 -2.53 -4.29
N LEU A 153 -3.01 -1.59 -5.20
CA LEU A 153 -3.38 -0.20 -5.04
C LEU A 153 -4.90 -0.05 -4.93
N SER A 154 -5.35 1.05 -4.34
CA SER A 154 -6.76 1.46 -4.40
C SER A 154 -7.20 1.59 -5.86
N GLU A 155 -8.49 1.38 -6.12
CA GLU A 155 -9.04 1.54 -7.48
C GLU A 155 -8.73 2.92 -8.07
N GLU A 156 -8.85 3.97 -7.24
CA GLU A 156 -8.49 5.32 -7.64
C GLU A 156 -7.00 5.46 -7.96
N GLY A 157 -6.11 4.88 -7.14
CA GLY A 157 -4.68 4.86 -7.38
C GLY A 157 -4.31 4.14 -8.67
N GLN A 158 -4.92 2.97 -8.91
CA GLN A 158 -4.76 2.22 -10.17
C GLN A 158 -5.22 3.05 -11.37
N LYS A 159 -6.40 3.68 -11.28
CA LYS A 159 -6.95 4.52 -12.36
C LYS A 159 -6.03 5.69 -12.69
N LYS A 160 -5.51 6.40 -11.69
CA LYS A 160 -4.59 7.53 -11.91
C LYS A 160 -3.27 7.08 -12.55
N LEU A 161 -2.71 5.97 -12.07
CA LEU A 161 -1.44 5.47 -12.56
C LEU A 161 -1.55 4.88 -13.97
N ASN A 162 -2.57 4.08 -14.23
CA ASN A 162 -2.86 3.55 -15.57
C ASN A 162 -3.10 4.69 -16.57
N ARG A 163 -3.85 5.72 -16.19
CA ARG A 163 -4.05 6.90 -17.04
C ARG A 163 -2.73 7.60 -17.36
N LEU A 164 -1.83 7.72 -16.39
CA LEU A 164 -0.50 8.28 -16.64
C LEU A 164 0.29 7.42 -17.63
N TYR A 165 0.30 6.09 -17.46
CA TYR A 165 0.99 5.19 -18.38
C TYR A 165 0.42 5.24 -19.80
N SER A 166 -0.91 5.35 -19.94
CA SER A 166 -1.55 5.58 -21.25
C SER A 166 -1.14 6.92 -21.87
N ASN A 167 -1.14 8.01 -21.10
CA ASN A 167 -0.70 9.32 -21.62
C ASN A 167 0.77 9.30 -22.05
N MET A 168 1.63 8.61 -21.29
CA MET A 168 3.04 8.44 -21.63
C MET A 168 3.21 7.63 -22.91
N LYS A 169 2.46 6.53 -23.05
CA LYS A 169 2.44 5.72 -24.27
C LYS A 169 2.07 6.58 -25.48
N GLU A 170 0.97 7.31 -25.39
CA GLU A 170 0.47 8.16 -26.49
C GLU A 170 1.49 9.24 -26.87
N LEU A 171 2.06 9.94 -25.89
CA LEU A 171 3.11 10.93 -26.13
C LEU A 171 4.33 10.31 -26.84
N GLY A 172 4.77 9.15 -26.38
CA GLY A 172 5.92 8.44 -26.96
C GLY A 172 5.68 7.97 -28.39
N VAL A 173 4.49 7.42 -28.67
CA VAL A 173 4.11 6.99 -30.03
C VAL A 173 4.04 8.19 -30.97
N ASN A 174 3.41 9.28 -30.53
CA ASN A 174 3.23 10.47 -31.35
C ASN A 174 4.58 11.14 -31.67
N LEU A 175 5.44 11.34 -30.67
CA LEU A 175 6.77 11.93 -30.88
C LEU A 175 7.71 11.01 -31.67
N GLY A 176 7.68 9.70 -31.42
CA GLY A 176 8.53 8.73 -32.10
C GLY A 176 8.27 8.61 -33.62
N SER A 177 7.13 9.10 -34.08
CA SER A 177 6.75 9.14 -35.50
C SER A 177 7.14 10.43 -36.23
N GLN A 178 7.67 11.44 -35.52
CA GLN A 178 7.97 12.75 -36.12
C GLN A 178 9.34 12.79 -36.80
N THR A 179 9.40 13.48 -37.94
CA THR A 179 10.67 13.79 -38.63
C THR A 179 11.23 15.13 -38.17
N LEU A 180 12.51 15.36 -38.47
CA LEU A 180 13.15 16.63 -38.16
C LEU A 180 12.54 17.80 -38.94
N GLU A 181 12.10 17.59 -40.19
CA GLU A 181 11.41 18.63 -40.97
C GLU A 181 10.10 19.02 -40.30
N SER A 182 9.34 18.03 -39.80
CA SER A 182 8.09 18.28 -39.08
C SER A 182 8.33 19.06 -37.78
N LEU A 183 9.35 18.69 -37.00
CA LEU A 183 9.69 19.39 -35.76
C LEU A 183 10.33 20.77 -35.97
N SER A 184 10.81 21.05 -37.19
CA SER A 184 11.29 22.39 -37.56
C SER A 184 10.15 23.37 -37.82
N ASN A 185 8.91 22.88 -38.05
CA ASN A 185 7.74 23.74 -38.10
C ASN A 185 7.42 24.30 -36.69
N PRO A 186 7.43 25.63 -36.49
CA PRO A 186 7.20 26.25 -35.18
C PRO A 186 5.85 25.89 -34.54
N GLU A 187 4.79 25.71 -35.33
CA GLU A 187 3.48 25.35 -34.82
C GLU A 187 3.46 23.91 -34.29
N THR A 188 4.07 23.00 -35.04
CA THR A 188 4.19 21.59 -34.67
C THR A 188 5.04 21.44 -33.40
N LEU A 189 6.19 22.11 -33.36
CA LEU A 189 7.05 22.12 -32.18
C LEU A 189 6.33 22.68 -30.93
N LYS A 190 5.58 23.78 -31.10
CA LYS A 190 4.81 24.38 -30.01
C LYS A 190 3.72 23.44 -29.49
N SER A 191 3.03 22.72 -30.39
CA SER A 191 2.05 21.71 -30.00
C SER A 191 2.68 20.61 -29.15
N TYR A 192 3.80 20.04 -29.59
CA TYR A 192 4.48 18.98 -28.83
C TYR A 192 5.03 19.46 -27.48
N LYS A 193 5.57 20.69 -27.42
CA LYS A 193 5.95 21.29 -26.12
C LYS A 193 4.76 21.40 -25.18
N SER A 194 3.57 21.74 -25.68
CA SER A 194 2.32 21.77 -24.89
C SER A 194 1.90 20.37 -24.41
N ASP A 195 2.02 19.36 -25.26
CA ASP A 195 1.70 17.97 -24.89
C ASP A 195 2.63 17.44 -23.80
N VAL A 196 3.93 17.75 -23.89
CA VAL A 196 4.92 17.44 -22.86
C VAL A 196 4.57 18.14 -21.54
N LYS A 197 4.19 19.42 -21.56
CA LYS A 197 3.72 20.13 -20.35
C LYS A 197 2.47 19.51 -19.75
N THR A 198 1.55 19.03 -20.58
CA THR A 198 0.36 18.31 -20.14
C THR A 198 0.72 16.99 -19.46
N ALA A 199 1.66 16.23 -20.05
CA ALA A 199 2.17 14.99 -19.47
C ALA A 199 2.86 15.23 -18.11
N GLN A 200 3.73 16.25 -18.00
CA GLN A 200 4.33 16.65 -16.72
C GLN A 200 3.28 17.05 -15.68
N GLY A 201 2.24 17.80 -16.09
CA GLY A 201 1.13 18.17 -15.21
C GLY A 201 0.36 16.95 -14.69
N ASN A 202 0.12 15.96 -15.55
CA ASN A 202 -0.50 14.70 -15.15
C ASN A 202 0.38 13.89 -14.21
N GLN A 203 1.68 13.84 -14.47
CA GLN A 203 2.64 13.18 -13.59
C GLN A 203 2.70 13.83 -12.20
N LYS A 204 2.72 15.16 -12.12
CA LYS A 204 2.67 15.90 -10.84
C LYS A 204 1.42 15.58 -10.03
N LYS A 205 0.26 15.41 -10.68
CA LYS A 205 -0.97 14.97 -9.99
C LYS A 205 -0.81 13.58 -9.39
N VAL A 206 -0.16 12.65 -10.09
CA VAL A 206 0.12 11.29 -9.60
C VAL A 206 1.11 11.33 -8.44
N LEU A 207 2.22 12.08 -8.57
CA LEU A 207 3.19 12.27 -7.49
C LEU A 207 2.53 12.84 -6.23
N LYS A 208 1.67 13.85 -6.39
CA LYS A 208 0.91 14.45 -5.28
C LYS A 208 -0.04 13.44 -4.63
N TYR A 209 -0.73 12.62 -5.42
CA TYR A 209 -1.63 11.59 -4.89
C TYR A 209 -0.90 10.58 -4.01
N PHE A 210 0.25 10.09 -4.49
CA PHE A 210 1.10 9.15 -3.76
C PHE A 210 2.06 9.82 -2.76
N ARG A 211 1.92 11.13 -2.54
CA ARG A 211 2.72 11.94 -1.61
C ARG A 211 4.24 11.80 -1.84
N ILE A 212 4.65 11.60 -3.09
CA ILE A 212 6.06 11.54 -3.47
C ILE A 212 6.60 12.97 -3.57
N ASN A 213 7.72 13.20 -2.88
CA ASN A 213 8.43 14.47 -2.97
C ASN A 213 9.21 14.55 -4.29
N GLU A 214 8.78 15.41 -5.21
CA GLU A 214 9.47 15.62 -6.50
C GLU A 214 10.95 16.02 -6.31
N ALA A 215 11.29 16.76 -5.24
CA ALA A 215 12.67 17.12 -4.93
C ALA A 215 13.53 15.91 -4.51
N SER A 216 12.92 14.81 -4.06
CA SER A 216 13.65 13.55 -3.82
C SER A 216 13.99 12.84 -5.13
N LEU A 217 13.18 13.01 -6.18
CA LEU A 217 13.43 12.40 -7.49
C LEU A 217 14.61 13.05 -8.20
N LYS A 218 14.69 14.39 -8.16
CA LYS A 218 15.78 15.15 -8.78
C LYS A 218 17.17 14.91 -8.17
N ARG A 219 17.23 14.38 -6.94
CA ARG A 219 18.49 14.10 -6.21
C ARG A 219 19.09 12.73 -6.50
N ASN A 220 18.29 11.79 -7.04
CA ASN A 220 18.74 10.44 -7.38
C ASN A 220 19.24 10.34 -8.84
N LYS A 221 19.88 11.40 -9.35
CA LYS A 221 20.48 11.43 -10.68
C LYS A 221 21.84 10.74 -10.67
#